data_AF-A0A929DFM4-F1
#
_entry.id   AF-A0A929DFM4-F1
#
_cell.length_a   1.000
_cell.length_b   1.000
_cell.length_c   1.000
_cell.angle_alpha   90.00
_cell.angle_beta   90.00
_cell.angle_gamma   90.00
#
_symmetry.space_group_name_H-M   'P 1'
#
loop_
_entity.id
_entity.type
_entity.pdbx_description
1 polymer ?
#
loop_
_entity_poly.entity_id
_entity_poly.type
_entity_poly.pdbx_seq_one_letter_code
_entity_poly.pdbx_strand_id
1 'polypeptide(L)' 'AFFPDSNAWDKLARALKTVVDPARFAAFSGTRSLPFQVGEHKRVAVKVIDPRGNEVMRVMNLGELKY' A
#
# COMPACT_ATOMS: atom_id res chain seq x y z
N ALA A 1 1.56 -6.23 12.78
CA ALA A 1 0.97 -5.26 11.83
C ALA A 1 1.24 -5.76 10.41
N PHE A 2 0.25 -5.64 9.50
CA PHE A 2 0.35 -6.13 8.12
C PHE A 2 1.26 -5.26 7.24
N PHE A 3 1.41 -3.98 7.59
CA PHE A 3 2.41 -3.09 7.00
C PHE A 3 3.54 -2.85 8.00
N PRO A 4 4.81 -2.95 7.54
CA PRO A 4 5.95 -2.87 8.42
C PRO A 4 6.23 -1.42 8.86
N ASP A 5 6.55 -1.27 10.14
CA ASP A 5 7.29 -0.12 10.66
C ASP A 5 8.62 0.02 9.87
N SER A 6 9.26 1.18 9.87
CA SER A 6 10.53 1.43 9.14
C SER A 6 11.57 0.31 9.31
N ASN A 7 11.74 -0.23 10.53
CA ASN A 7 12.64 -1.36 10.82
C ASN A 7 12.23 -2.70 10.18
N ALA A 8 10.95 -2.89 9.87
CA ALA A 8 10.46 -4.12 9.28
C ALA A 8 10.59 -4.13 7.74
N TRP A 9 10.75 -2.95 7.12
CA TRP A 9 11.19 -2.83 5.72
C TRP A 9 12.63 -3.34 5.53
N ASP A 10 13.56 -3.03 6.44
CA ASP A 10 14.94 -3.54 6.38
C ASP A 10 15.00 -5.07 6.50
N LYS A 11 14.15 -5.66 7.34
CA LYS A 11 14.03 -7.11 7.48
C LYS A 11 13.47 -7.75 6.22
N LEU A 12 12.47 -7.12 5.59
CA LEU A 12 11.90 -7.58 4.32
C LEU A 12 12.95 -7.56 3.20
N ALA A 13 13.73 -6.49 3.09
CA ALA A 13 14.78 -6.37 2.08
C ALA A 13 15.85 -7.47 2.23
N ARG A 14 16.27 -7.77 3.47
CA ARG A 14 17.19 -8.89 3.76
C ARG A 14 16.59 -10.25 3.42
N ALA A 15 15.29 -10.45 3.67
CA ALA A 15 14.60 -11.71 3.40
C ALA A 15 14.43 -12.00 1.90
N LEU A 16 14.27 -10.95 1.06
CA LEU A 16 14.08 -11.10 -0.38
C LEU A 16 15.33 -11.54 -1.13
N LYS A 17 16.52 -11.57 -0.50
CA LYS A 17 17.82 -12.02 -1.07
C LYS A 17 18.18 -11.38 -2.43
N THR A 18 17.57 -10.26 -2.78
CA THR A 18 17.79 -9.51 -4.02
C THR A 18 18.22 -8.08 -3.70
N VAL A 19 18.82 -7.39 -4.68
CA VAL A 19 19.09 -5.95 -4.55
C VAL A 19 17.76 -5.22 -4.57
N VAL A 20 17.33 -4.79 -3.39
CA VAL A 20 16.17 -3.93 -3.22
C VAL A 20 16.62 -2.49 -3.46
N ASP A 21 15.99 -1.80 -4.41
CA ASP A 21 16.22 -0.39 -4.67
C ASP A 21 15.73 0.44 -3.46
N PRO A 22 16.64 1.10 -2.70
CA PRO A 22 16.28 1.85 -1.50
C PRO A 22 15.31 2.99 -1.78
N ALA A 23 15.40 3.61 -2.96
CA ALA A 23 14.51 4.71 -3.34
C ALA A 23 13.07 4.22 -3.54
N ARG A 24 12.89 3.02 -4.11
CA ARG A 24 11.56 2.39 -4.26
C ARG A 24 10.97 2.03 -2.91
N PHE A 25 11.76 1.51 -1.97
CA PHE A 25 11.29 1.18 -0.63
C PHE A 25 10.86 2.43 0.16
N ALA A 26 11.64 3.50 0.08
CA ALA A 26 11.28 4.79 0.68
C ALA A 26 9.91 5.27 0.17
N ALA A 27 9.63 5.10 -1.14
CA ALA A 27 8.36 5.49 -1.74
C ALA A 27 7.14 4.72 -1.21
N PHE A 28 7.31 3.52 -0.64
CA PHE A 28 6.23 2.72 -0.03
C PHE A 28 6.05 2.95 1.48
N SER A 29 6.91 3.75 2.11
CA SER A 29 6.90 3.96 3.57
C SER A 29 5.90 5.03 4.04
N GLY A 30 5.27 5.76 3.11
CA GLY A 30 4.34 6.85 3.41
C GLY A 30 2.86 6.44 3.42
N THR A 31 2.00 7.41 3.74
CA THR A 31 0.52 7.25 3.69
C THR A 31 -0.09 7.69 2.36
N ARG A 32 0.75 8.12 1.42
CA ARG A 32 0.33 8.51 0.07
C ARG A 32 0.60 7.37 -0.89
N SER A 33 -0.43 6.94 -1.61
CA SER A 33 -0.29 5.97 -2.68
C SER A 33 0.54 6.53 -3.82
N LEU A 34 1.32 5.67 -4.46
CA LEU A 34 1.94 5.99 -5.75
C LEU A 34 0.86 6.12 -6.84
N PRO A 35 1.13 6.91 -7.90
CA PRO A 35 0.25 6.95 -9.06
C PRO A 35 0.05 5.54 -9.63
N PHE A 36 -1.17 5.25 -10.06
CA PHE A 36 -1.54 3.98 -10.68
C PHE A 36 -2.37 4.24 -11.94
N GLN A 37 -2.32 3.31 -12.88
CA GLN A 37 -3.13 3.39 -14.08
C GLN A 37 -4.60 3.14 -13.74
N VAL A 38 -5.48 3.95 -14.32
CA VAL A 38 -6.92 3.78 -14.16
C VAL A 38 -7.36 2.51 -14.88
N GLY A 39 -7.99 1.59 -14.14
CA GLY A 39 -8.56 0.37 -14.72
C GLY A 39 -9.88 0.62 -15.47
N GLU A 40 -10.33 -0.39 -16.21
CA GLU A 40 -11.52 -0.33 -17.08
C GLU A 40 -12.76 0.26 -16.40
N HIS A 41 -13.06 -0.20 -15.19
CA HIS A 41 -14.25 0.22 -14.46
C HIS A 41 -14.10 1.55 -13.71
N LYS A 42 -12.95 2.22 -13.80
CA LYS A 42 -12.65 3.49 -13.10
C LYS A 42 -12.99 3.44 -11.61
N ARG A 43 -12.69 2.31 -10.96
CA ARG A 43 -12.94 2.06 -9.54
C ARG A 43 -11.65 1.68 -8.82
N VAL A 44 -11.61 1.98 -7.52
CA VAL A 44 -10.56 1.54 -6.59
C VAL A 44 -11.20 0.80 -5.42
N ALA A 45 -10.55 -0.26 -4.96
CA ALA A 45 -10.94 -0.91 -3.72
C ALA A 45 -9.99 -0.52 -2.60
N VAL A 46 -10.54 0.02 -1.52
CA VAL A 46 -9.82 0.40 -0.31
C VAL A 46 -10.09 -0.66 0.74
N LYS A 47 -9.04 -1.33 1.20
CA LYS A 47 -9.10 -2.33 2.28
C LYS A 47 -8.34 -1.79 3.48
N VAL A 48 -9.00 -1.76 4.63
CA VAL A 48 -8.41 -1.39 5.92
C VAL A 48 -8.30 -2.65 6.76
N ILE A 49 -7.11 -2.89 7.30
CA ILE A 49 -6.80 -4.04 8.15
C ILE A 49 -6.26 -3.50 9.47
N ASP A 50 -6.90 -3.83 10.58
CA ASP A 50 -6.43 -3.42 11.90
C ASP A 50 -5.29 -4.34 12.39
N PRO A 51 -4.56 -3.97 13.46
CA PRO A 51 -3.49 -4.82 14.01
C PRO A 51 -3.95 -6.17 14.57
N ARG A 52 -5.25 -6.35 14.83
CA ARG A 52 -5.85 -7.61 15.29
C ARG A 52 -6.22 -8.54 14.12
N GLY A 53 -6.12 -8.03 12.89
CA GLY A 53 -6.45 -8.76 11.67
C GLY A 53 -7.89 -8.60 11.21
N ASN A 54 -8.69 -7.71 11.82
CA ASN A 54 -10.02 -7.40 11.31
C ASN A 54 -9.90 -6.60 10.02
N GLU A 55 -10.77 -6.90 9.06
CA GLU A 55 -10.73 -6.29 7.73
C GLU A 55 -12.05 -5.64 7.37
N VAL A 56 -11.98 -4.44 6.77
CA VAL A 56 -13.11 -3.76 6.14
C VAL A 56 -12.69 -3.32 4.74
N MET A 57 -13.58 -3.46 3.76
CA MET A 57 -13.30 -3.09 2.37
C MET A 57 -14.44 -2.26 1.77
N ARG A 58 -14.07 -1.28 0.95
CA ARG A 58 -15.02 -0.48 0.17
C ARG A 58 -14.50 -0.29 -1.25
N VAL A 59 -15.38 -0.47 -2.24
CA VAL A 59 -15.11 -0.11 -3.63
C VAL A 59 -15.64 1.31 -3.88
N MET A 60 -14.85 2.15 -4.51
CA MET A 60 -15.12 3.57 -4.77
C MET A 60 -14.89 3.92 -6.23
N ASN A 61 -15.72 4.80 -6.79
CA ASN A 61 -15.51 5.35 -8.14
C ASN A 61 -14.45 6.45 -8.12
N LEU A 62 -13.51 6.43 -9.08
CA LEU A 62 -12.39 7.37 -9.16
C LEU A 62 -12.78 8.79 -9.61
N GLY A 63 -14.01 9.01 -10.08
CA GLY A 63 -14.51 10.31 -10.57
C GLY A 63 -15.46 11.06 -9.62
N GLU A 64 -15.84 10.46 -8.50
CA GLU A 64 -16.87 11.02 -7.58
C GLU A 64 -16.30 11.40 -6.20
N LEU A 65 -14.99 11.34 -6.02
CA LEU A 65 -14.34 11.66 -4.74
C LEU A 65 -14.41 13.17 -4.47
N LYS A 66 -15.41 13.58 -3.67
CA LYS A 66 -15.41 14.86 -2.95
C LYS A 66 -14.84 14.60 -1.56
N TYR A 67 -13.71 15.22 -1.23
CA TYR A 67 -13.09 15.22 0.10
C TYR A 67 -13.74 16.27 0.98
#